data_AF-A0A371WZU2-F1
#
_entry.id   AF-A0A371WZU2-F1
#
_cell.length_a   1.000
_cell.length_b   1.000
_cell.length_c   1.000
_cell.angle_alpha   90.00
_cell.angle_beta   90.00
_cell.angle_gamma   90.00
#
_symmetry.space_group_name_H-M   'P 1'
#
loop_
_entity.id
_entity.type
_entity.pdbx_description
1 polymer ?
#
loop_
_entity_poly.entity_id
_entity_poly.type
_entity_poly.pdbx_seq_one_letter_code
_entity_poly.pdbx_strand_id
1 'polypeptide(L)' 'MDKPLELNAAEAVLLDRLFREGPVRTETPASARDLVEKDLARWADHQGLLEITELGRRSACVYKLV' A
#
# COMPACT_ATOMS: atom_id res chain seq x y z
N MET A 1 -4.14 -13.37 -18.09
CA MET A 1 -4.63 -12.01 -17.86
C MET A 1 -4.69 -11.83 -16.36
N ASP A 2 -3.70 -11.13 -15.80
CA ASP A 2 -3.76 -10.75 -14.39
C ASP A 2 -4.94 -9.80 -14.18
N LYS A 3 -5.76 -10.09 -13.16
CA LYS A 3 -6.85 -9.18 -12.78
C LYS A 3 -6.24 -7.83 -12.39
N PRO A 4 -6.85 -6.70 -12.77
CA PRO A 4 -6.38 -5.40 -12.33
C PRO A 4 -6.36 -5.34 -10.80
N LEU A 5 -5.32 -4.74 -10.24
CA LEU A 5 -5.21 -4.53 -8.80
C LEU A 5 -6.34 -3.61 -8.34
N GLU A 6 -7.19 -4.09 -7.45
CA GLU A 6 -8.33 -3.36 -6.92
C GLU A 6 -7.98 -2.75 -5.57
N LEU A 7 -8.11 -1.43 -5.44
CA LEU A 7 -7.86 -0.68 -4.21
C LEU A 7 -9.09 0.17 -3.88
N ASN A 8 -9.46 0.26 -2.61
CA ASN A 8 -10.37 1.29 -2.14
C ASN A 8 -9.64 2.65 -2.01
N ALA A 9 -10.40 3.72 -1.75
CA ALA A 9 -9.84 5.08 -1.66
C ALA A 9 -8.75 5.22 -0.56
N ALA A 10 -8.92 4.56 0.59
CA ALA A 10 -7.96 4.66 1.69
C ALA A 10 -6.65 3.91 1.38
N GLU A 11 -6.75 2.74 0.74
CA GLU A 11 -5.59 1.98 0.25
C GLU A 11 -4.82 2.76 -0.82
N ALA A 12 -5.52 3.39 -1.77
CA ALA A 12 -4.90 4.18 -2.83
C ALA A 12 -4.15 5.41 -2.28
N VAL A 13 -4.76 6.12 -1.33
CA VAL A 13 -4.11 7.26 -0.65
C VAL A 13 -2.88 6.81 0.12
N LEU A 14 -2.97 5.69 0.86
CA LEU A 14 -1.83 5.18 1.62
C LEU A 14 -0.70 4.71 0.70
N LEU A 15 -1.02 4.04 -0.41
CA LEU A 15 -0.04 3.59 -1.40
C LEU A 15 0.66 4.77 -2.09
N ASP A 16 -0.09 5.82 -2.50
CA ASP A 16 0.49 7.04 -3.09
C ASP A 16 1.41 7.76 -2.09
N ARG A 17 0.99 7.84 -0.83
CA ARG A 17 1.81 8.43 0.24
C ARG A 17 3.11 7.66 0.45
N LEU A 18 3.05 6.33 0.55
CA LEU A 18 4.23 5.49 0.66
C LEU A 18 5.18 5.63 -0.54
N PHE A 19 4.63 5.79 -1.75
CA PHE A 19 5.40 5.97 -2.97
C PHE A 19 6.13 7.31 -3.00
N ARG A 20 5.47 8.40 -2.59
CA ARG A 20 6.03 9.77 -2.64
C ARG A 20 6.91 10.12 -1.45
N GLU A 21 6.49 9.74 -0.26
CA GLU A 21 7.11 10.17 1.01
C GLU A 21 8.05 9.11 1.58
N GLY A 22 8.00 7.86 1.09
CA GLY A 22 8.76 6.74 1.63
C GLY A 22 8.02 6.07 2.80
N PRO A 23 8.74 5.44 3.76
CA PRO A 23 8.10 4.75 4.88
C PRO A 23 7.21 5.68 5.71
N VAL A 24 5.99 5.24 6.00
CA VAL A 24 4.98 6.01 6.75
C VAL A 24 4.57 5.24 7.99
N ARG A 25 4.49 5.92 9.14
CA ARG A 25 3.86 5.36 10.33
C ARG A 25 2.35 5.55 10.23
N THR A 26 1.61 4.44 10.26
CA THR A 26 0.16 4.44 10.02
C THR A 26 -0.60 4.24 11.33
N GLU A 27 -1.59 5.11 11.57
CA GLU A 27 -2.57 4.96 12.64
C GLU A 27 -3.82 4.19 12.16
N THR A 28 -3.91 3.91 10.86
CA THR A 28 -5.01 3.19 10.20
C THR A 28 -4.63 1.73 9.94
N PRO A 29 -5.02 0.78 10.82
CA PRO A 29 -4.61 -0.62 10.71
C PRO A 29 -5.30 -1.39 9.58
N ALA A 30 -6.48 -0.97 9.12
CA ALA A 30 -7.23 -1.70 8.08
C ALA A 30 -6.54 -1.60 6.71
N SER A 31 -6.44 -0.40 6.12
CA SER A 31 -5.80 -0.21 4.81
C SER A 31 -4.34 -0.63 4.78
N ALA A 32 -3.62 -0.49 5.91
CA ALA A 32 -2.26 -0.97 6.02
C ALA A 32 -2.16 -2.50 5.95
N ARG A 33 -3.07 -3.21 6.63
CA ARG A 33 -3.16 -4.68 6.53
C ARG A 33 -3.54 -5.10 5.12
N ASP A 34 -4.53 -4.44 4.50
CA ASP A 34 -4.99 -4.80 3.17
C ASP A 34 -3.88 -4.62 2.11
N LEU A 35 -3.09 -3.53 2.19
CA LEU A 35 -1.92 -3.34 1.33
C LEU A 35 -0.82 -4.39 1.56
N VAL A 36 -0.66 -4.88 2.79
CA VAL A 36 0.30 -5.96 3.12
C VAL A 36 -0.18 -7.30 2.59
N GLU A 37 -1.47 -7.61 2.72
CA GLU A 37 -2.08 -8.83 2.17
C GLU A 37 -1.99 -8.87 0.63
N LYS A 38 -2.03 -7.70 -0.01
CA LYS A 38 -1.85 -7.53 -1.47
C LYS A 38 -0.38 -7.45 -1.92
N ASP A 39 0.58 -7.63 -1.01
CA ASP A 39 2.03 -7.51 -1.26
C ASP A 39 2.46 -6.14 -1.83
N LEU A 40 1.72 -5.08 -1.56
CA LEU A 40 2.02 -3.72 -1.99
C LEU A 40 2.84 -2.94 -0.95
N ALA A 41 2.70 -3.33 0.31
CA ALA A 41 3.46 -2.77 1.42
C ALA A 41 3.91 -3.88 2.37
N ARG A 42 4.85 -3.57 3.27
CA ARG A 42 5.28 -4.48 4.34
C ARG A 42 5.55 -3.69 5.62
N TRP A 43 5.37 -4.34 6.76
CA TRP A 43 5.72 -3.78 8.06
C TRP A 43 7.24 -3.73 8.21
N ALA A 44 7.77 -2.53 8.37
CA ALA A 44 9.20 -2.29 8.61
C ALA A 44 9.56 -2.46 10.09
N ASP A 45 8.61 -2.24 11.02
CA ASP A 45 8.80 -2.46 12.45
C ASP A 45 7.51 -2.95 13.14
N HIS A 46 7.64 -3.34 14.42
CA HIS A 46 6.54 -3.76 15.28
C HIS A 46 5.69 -2.59 15.82
N GLN A 47 6.09 -1.35 15.52
CA GLN A 47 5.43 -0.11 15.97
C GLN A 47 4.52 0.48 14.87
N GLY A 48 4.30 -0.24 13.76
CA GLY A 48 3.41 0.18 12.69
C GLY A 48 4.06 1.08 11.64
N LEU A 49 5.39 1.07 11.51
CA LEU A 49 6.06 1.64 10.35
C LEU A 49 5.81 0.75 9.14
N LEU A 50 5.31 1.34 8.07
CA LEU A 50 4.96 0.65 6.84
C LEU A 50 5.86 1.16 5.71
N GLU A 51 6.35 0.26 4.86
CA GLU A 51 7.15 0.61 3.68
C GLU A 51 6.62 -0.06 2.42
N ILE A 52 6.84 0.59 1.27
CA ILE A 52 6.37 0.08 -0.03
C ILE A 52 7.27 -1.04 -0.56
N THR A 53 6.65 -2.12 -1.03
CA THR A 53 7.36 -3.23 -1.70
C THR A 53 7.77 -2.85 -3.12
N GLU A 54 8.50 -3.74 -3.80
CA GLU A 54 8.78 -3.56 -5.22
C GLU A 54 7.51 -3.65 -6.07
N LEU A 55 6.61 -4.59 -5.76
CA LEU A 55 5.30 -4.69 -6.41
C LEU A 55 4.47 -3.43 -6.18
N GLY A 56 4.42 -2.93 -4.95
CA GLY A 56 3.75 -1.67 -4.61
C GLY A 56 4.28 -0.50 -5.44
N ARG A 57 5.60 -0.36 -5.60
CA ARG A 57 6.19 0.71 -6.44
C ARG A 57 5.79 0.60 -7.90
N ARG A 58 5.77 -0.60 -8.47
CA ARG A 58 5.38 -0.83 -9.87
C ARG A 58 3.88 -0.58 -10.08
N SER A 59 3.07 -0.87 -9.06
CA SER A 59 1.61 -0.76 -9.11
C SER A 59 1.07 0.60 -8.65
N ALA A 60 1.89 1.47 -8.04
CA ALA A 60 1.47 2.78 -7.53
C ALA A 60 0.88 3.72 -8.60
N CYS A 61 1.09 3.42 -9.90
CA CYS A 61 0.52 4.16 -11.02
C CYS A 61 -0.53 3.37 -11.83
N VAL A 62 -0.84 2.12 -11.44
CA VAL A 62 -1.66 1.19 -12.23
C VAL A 62 -2.54 0.35 -11.30
N TYR A 63 -3.70 0.89 -10.91
CA TYR A 63 -4.72 0.22 -10.11
C TYR A 63 -6.13 0.70 -10.50
N LYS A 64 -7.15 -0.07 -10.13
CA LYS A 64 -8.57 0.32 -10.26
C LYS A 64 -9.12 0.65 -8.87
N LEU A 65 -9.81 1.79 -8.77
CA LEU A 65 -10.56 2.13 -7.57
C LEU A 65 -11.87 1.34 -7.50
N VAL A 66 -12.17 0.74 -6.36
CA VAL A 66 -13.40 -0.05 -6.08
C VAL A 66 -14.12 0.39 -4.82
#